data_AF-A0A812QPE8-F1
#
_entry.id   AF-A0A812QPE8-F1
#
_cell.length_a   1.000
_cell.length_b   1.000
_cell.length_c   1.000
_cell.angle_alpha   90.00
_cell.angle_beta   90.00
_cell.angle_gamma   90.00
#
_symmetry.space_group_name_H-M   'P 1'
#
loop_
_entity.id
_entity.type
_entity.pdbx_description
1 polymer ?
#
loop_
_entity_poly.entity_id
_entity_poly.type
_entity_poly.pdbx_seq_one_letter_code
_entity_poly.pdbx_strand_id
1 'polypeptide(L)'
;MGSFFYEPIATCIQTLYSGDAPYRDQVKIAFKGFHEDVDSFGSFGYPDEPSSWERLSHAEEPNERKLHGYTLADWTGAALLDSSNQAADVNAPPDILSVLRRETLQSWVRHRGMNRIFVCGLSMDLCVLDTALNGVSAGFRNVHMVMDASRAAHLPSMGKFGTGFLSDPAVIREKLKTAGVKVVPTAALLPGFVPENPVTEKEMLKYGFPKTLGPFALVRARKLALFVDRAKKTYKAKAPLEEIRQLEANGMSATGAIAVPTPVTMSDEAKKYLGIPLEAAEFCWAYPVGGGKWSEQALAYFSITTPSSAFFVYGGYIYFDKRGRVVAMCAISLGNGLNFEEGRPWDPRYTAALEGRWVRVTVPYILDKGGRYFAWVNPGEVLQPPAKEVLGGDSWQAPPNGCFIYKFSEASQLDDERDVYFPVAGIGHNPKCFGRVGISEEETVKQLRRMIAGEQTSPASTSIIGKVQKALVEWDANRDGKISEEEMTTVLKTLNPKMSLENTRRLFSQADINKDGSIDVEEFVNWLWPTNKSS
;
A
#
# COMPACT_ATOMS: atom_id res chain seq x y z
N MET A 1 6.86 -14.46 7.18
CA MET A 1 6.34 -13.67 6.04
C MET A 1 7.51 -13.39 5.10
N GLY A 2 7.36 -13.55 3.78
CA GLY A 2 8.40 -13.16 2.82
C GLY A 2 8.41 -11.65 2.57
N SER A 3 9.58 -11.09 2.28
CA SER A 3 9.73 -9.69 1.88
C SER A 3 9.23 -9.48 0.46
N PHE A 4 8.12 -8.76 0.28
CA PHE A 4 7.64 -8.35 -1.04
C PHE A 4 8.33 -7.06 -1.48
N PHE A 5 8.83 -7.01 -2.71
CA PHE A 5 9.30 -5.77 -3.30
C PHE A 5 8.13 -4.83 -3.58
N TYR A 6 8.46 -3.53 -3.62
CA TYR A 6 7.57 -2.55 -4.23
C TYR A 6 7.34 -2.91 -5.71
N GLU A 7 6.09 -2.97 -6.16
CA GLU A 7 5.71 -3.57 -7.45
C GLU A 7 6.47 -3.00 -8.67
N PRO A 8 6.71 -1.68 -8.79
CA PRO A 8 7.58 -1.14 -9.84
C PRO A 8 9.01 -1.69 -9.82
N ILE A 9 9.59 -1.88 -8.63
CA ILE A 9 10.92 -2.49 -8.47
C ILE A 9 10.87 -3.96 -8.89
N ALA A 10 9.84 -4.70 -8.44
CA ALA A 10 9.63 -6.09 -8.83
C ALA A 10 9.52 -6.25 -10.36
N THR A 11 8.75 -5.36 -11.01
CA THR A 11 8.58 -5.33 -12.46
C THR A 11 9.89 -5.04 -13.20
N CYS A 12 10.67 -4.06 -12.72
CA CYS A 12 11.99 -3.76 -13.27
C CYS A 12 12.93 -4.96 -13.14
N ILE A 13 12.97 -5.59 -11.97
CA ILE A 13 13.78 -6.78 -11.69
C ILE A 13 13.37 -7.95 -12.61
N GLN A 14 12.07 -8.22 -12.74
CA GLN A 14 11.55 -9.27 -13.63
C GLN A 14 11.95 -9.02 -15.08
N THR A 15 11.91 -7.76 -15.53
CA THR A 15 12.35 -7.37 -16.86
C THR A 15 13.85 -7.66 -17.04
N LEU A 16 14.67 -7.30 -16.04
CA LEU A 16 16.12 -7.51 -16.04
C LEU A 16 16.54 -8.98 -15.95
N TYR A 17 15.71 -9.85 -15.36
CA TYR A 17 15.98 -11.30 -15.24
C TYR A 17 15.16 -12.17 -16.21
N SER A 18 14.37 -11.58 -17.11
CA SER A 18 13.63 -12.32 -18.13
C SER A 18 14.59 -13.09 -19.06
N GLY A 19 14.13 -14.19 -19.66
CA GLY A 19 14.98 -15.18 -20.33
C GLY A 19 15.93 -14.61 -21.39
N ASP A 20 15.50 -13.57 -22.10
CA ASP A 20 16.27 -12.90 -23.16
C ASP A 20 16.91 -11.57 -22.69
N ALA A 21 16.92 -11.29 -21.38
CA ALA A 21 17.39 -10.01 -20.86
C ALA A 21 18.92 -9.87 -20.99
N PRO A 22 19.43 -8.84 -21.69
CA PRO A 22 20.85 -8.69 -21.97
C PRO A 22 21.74 -8.43 -20.74
N TYR A 23 21.14 -8.13 -19.59
CA TYR A 23 21.86 -7.74 -18.35
C TYR A 23 21.62 -8.71 -17.19
N ARG A 24 21.03 -9.89 -17.45
CA ARG A 24 20.69 -10.88 -16.42
C ARG A 24 21.85 -11.22 -15.47
N ASP A 25 23.05 -11.35 -16.02
CA ASP A 25 24.26 -11.68 -15.25
C ASP A 25 24.97 -10.46 -14.64
N GLN A 26 24.55 -9.25 -15.03
CA GLN A 26 25.13 -7.96 -14.61
C GLN A 26 24.35 -7.30 -13.46
N VAL A 27 23.18 -7.82 -13.11
CA VAL A 27 22.33 -7.32 -12.03
C VAL A 27 22.34 -8.32 -10.88
N LYS A 28 22.49 -7.82 -9.66
CA LYS A 28 22.34 -8.61 -8.43
C LYS A 28 21.54 -7.83 -7.40
N ILE A 29 20.76 -8.58 -6.63
CA ILE A 29 19.94 -8.06 -5.55
C ILE A 29 20.59 -8.46 -4.24
N ALA A 30 20.81 -7.44 -3.42
CA ALA A 30 21.37 -7.54 -2.10
C ALA A 30 20.32 -7.08 -1.10
N PHE A 31 20.01 -7.92 -0.11
CA PHE A 31 19.25 -7.50 1.06
C PHE A 31 20.21 -7.25 2.21
N LYS A 32 19.85 -6.26 3.04
CA LYS A 32 20.53 -5.97 4.28
C LYS A 32 19.81 -6.68 5.43
N GLY A 33 20.50 -7.58 6.12
CA GLY A 33 20.05 -8.11 7.42
C GLY A 33 20.45 -7.18 8.58
N PHE A 34 19.85 -7.37 9.75
CA PHE A 34 20.29 -6.74 11.01
C PHE A 34 20.67 -7.85 12.00
N HIS A 35 21.65 -7.57 12.85
CA HIS A 35 21.96 -8.41 14.01
C HIS A 35 21.29 -7.78 15.24
N GLU A 36 20.78 -8.62 16.15
CA GLU A 36 20.08 -8.16 17.35
C GLU A 36 20.96 -7.32 18.29
N ASP A 37 22.26 -7.62 18.33
CA ASP A 37 23.22 -6.90 19.17
C ASP A 37 23.92 -5.70 18.49
N VAL A 38 23.55 -5.32 17.26
CA VAL A 38 24.28 -4.29 16.48
C VAL A 38 23.36 -3.27 15.81
N ASP A 39 23.43 -2.03 16.28
CA ASP A 39 22.78 -0.87 15.65
C ASP A 39 23.58 -0.40 14.42
N SER A 40 23.15 -0.81 13.22
CA SER A 40 23.76 -0.42 11.95
C SER A 40 22.71 0.05 10.95
N PHE A 41 22.78 1.31 10.48
CA PHE A 41 21.82 1.87 9.51
C PHE A 41 22.32 1.78 8.06
N GLY A 42 23.60 2.05 7.78
CA GLY A 42 24.21 1.84 6.46
C GLY A 42 24.61 0.39 6.12
N SER A 43 24.72 0.07 4.83
CA SER A 43 25.25 -1.24 4.33
C SER A 43 26.75 -1.21 3.99
N PHE A 44 27.37 -0.04 4.06
CA PHE A 44 28.81 0.19 3.92
C PHE A 44 29.35 0.83 5.19
N GLY A 45 30.66 0.65 5.45
CA GLY A 45 31.35 1.22 6.61
C GLY A 45 31.28 2.75 6.69
N TYR A 46 31.26 3.29 7.91
CA TYR A 46 31.26 4.74 8.15
C TYR A 46 32.71 5.24 8.17
N PRO A 47 33.03 6.35 7.49
CA PRO A 47 34.41 6.80 7.29
C PRO A 47 35.05 7.46 8.54
N ASP A 48 34.27 8.09 9.42
CA ASP A 48 34.77 9.04 10.43
C ASP A 48 34.54 8.61 11.90
N GLU A 49 34.21 7.35 12.17
CA GLU A 49 34.00 6.88 13.56
C GLU A 49 35.30 6.23 14.10
N PRO A 50 36.04 6.90 15.01
CA PRO A 50 37.21 6.32 15.65
C PRO A 50 36.74 5.22 16.59
N SER A 51 36.89 3.98 16.15
CA SER A 51 36.51 2.74 16.84
C SER A 51 35.00 2.57 17.07
N SER A 52 34.50 1.49 16.52
CA SER A 52 33.12 1.02 16.35
C SER A 52 32.32 0.71 17.64
N TRP A 53 32.61 1.35 18.78
CA TRP A 53 32.15 0.88 20.11
C TRP A 53 31.07 1.74 20.79
N GLU A 54 30.97 3.05 20.54
CA GLU A 54 30.02 3.91 21.29
C GLU A 54 28.53 3.63 20.99
N ARG A 55 28.21 2.89 19.92
CA ARG A 55 26.83 2.48 19.57
C ARG A 55 26.51 1.01 19.85
N LEU A 56 27.47 0.20 20.33
CA LEU A 56 27.24 -1.21 20.69
C LEU A 56 26.95 -1.30 22.20
N SER A 57 25.73 -1.00 22.62
CA SER A 57 25.40 -0.94 24.07
C SER A 57 25.09 -2.29 24.72
N HIS A 58 25.19 -3.43 24.01
CA HIS A 58 24.71 -4.73 24.52
C HIS A 58 25.75 -5.86 24.62
N ALA A 59 26.97 -5.70 24.08
CA ALA A 59 28.00 -6.74 24.22
C ALA A 59 28.90 -6.43 25.43
N GLU A 60 28.84 -7.25 26.48
CA GLU A 60 29.57 -7.03 27.74
C GLU A 60 31.09 -7.28 27.63
N GLU A 61 31.60 -7.98 26.59
CA GLU A 61 33.05 -8.26 26.48
C GLU A 61 33.69 -8.10 25.08
N PRO A 62 34.88 -7.45 24.96
CA PRO A 62 35.57 -7.18 23.68
C PRO A 62 36.11 -8.40 22.91
N ASN A 63 36.17 -9.58 23.53
CA ASN A 63 36.92 -10.74 23.05
C ASN A 63 36.09 -11.91 22.51
N GLU A 64 34.76 -11.86 22.60
CA GLU A 64 33.87 -12.82 21.92
C GLU A 64 33.55 -12.37 20.48
N ARG A 65 34.59 -12.01 19.71
CA ARG A 65 34.49 -11.73 18.27
C ARG A 65 34.25 -13.01 17.47
N LYS A 66 33.36 -13.88 17.91
CA LYS A 66 33.15 -15.22 17.38
C LYS A 66 31.69 -15.67 17.55
N LEU A 67 30.86 -15.45 16.53
CA LEU A 67 29.59 -16.18 16.43
C LEU A 67 29.91 -17.60 15.96
N HIS A 68 29.67 -18.62 16.80
CA HIS A 68 30.05 -20.02 16.53
C HIS A 68 31.52 -20.20 16.07
N GLY A 69 32.45 -19.40 16.59
CA GLY A 69 33.87 -19.49 16.25
C GLY A 69 34.39 -18.51 15.19
N TYR A 70 33.55 -17.60 14.65
CA TYR A 70 33.91 -16.77 13.48
C TYR A 70 33.79 -15.25 13.68
N THR A 71 34.78 -14.51 13.17
CA THR A 71 34.93 -13.05 13.33
C THR A 71 33.85 -12.23 12.62
N LEU A 72 33.14 -11.41 13.40
CA LEU A 72 32.14 -10.43 12.93
C LEU A 72 32.84 -9.29 12.16
N ALA A 73 32.18 -8.73 11.15
CA ALA A 73 32.73 -7.61 10.36
C ALA A 73 32.72 -6.29 11.16
N ASP A 74 33.77 -5.46 11.00
CA ASP A 74 34.12 -4.34 11.89
C ASP A 74 33.10 -3.18 12.02
N TRP A 75 31.94 -3.24 11.37
CA TRP A 75 30.87 -2.23 11.54
C TRP A 75 29.50 -2.69 11.02
N THR A 76 29.44 -3.67 10.11
CA THR A 76 28.17 -4.24 9.64
C THR A 76 27.88 -5.54 10.39
N GLY A 77 27.10 -5.46 11.47
CA GLY A 77 26.28 -6.59 11.91
C GLY A 77 25.24 -7.02 10.85
N ALA A 78 25.18 -6.32 9.72
CA ALA A 78 24.37 -6.68 8.57
C ALA A 78 25.04 -7.74 7.70
N ALA A 79 24.35 -8.87 7.49
CA ALA A 79 24.69 -9.84 6.47
C ALA A 79 24.14 -9.42 5.11
N LEU A 80 24.92 -9.69 4.05
CA LEU A 80 24.41 -9.69 2.69
C LEU A 80 23.51 -10.91 2.55
N LEU A 81 22.22 -10.67 2.33
CA LEU A 81 21.30 -11.75 1.99
C LEU A 81 21.05 -11.75 0.48
N ASP A 82 21.54 -12.79 -0.20
CA ASP A 82 21.32 -13.00 -1.63
C ASP A 82 19.86 -13.38 -1.85
N SER A 83 19.29 -12.98 -2.98
CA SER A 83 17.98 -13.46 -3.44
C SER A 83 18.12 -14.23 -4.75
N SER A 84 17.11 -15.03 -5.09
CA SER A 84 17.08 -15.79 -6.34
C SER A 84 17.22 -14.83 -7.54
N ASN A 85 18.08 -15.18 -8.50
CA ASN A 85 18.23 -14.42 -9.75
C ASN A 85 17.20 -14.86 -10.82
N GLN A 86 16.06 -15.38 -10.38
CA GLN A 86 14.97 -15.80 -11.26
C GLN A 86 13.81 -14.81 -11.17
N ALA A 87 13.28 -14.40 -12.33
CA ALA A 87 12.15 -13.47 -12.39
C ALA A 87 10.91 -13.96 -11.63
N ALA A 88 10.66 -15.28 -11.62
CA ALA A 88 9.54 -15.90 -10.91
C ALA A 88 9.67 -15.78 -9.38
N ASP A 89 10.90 -15.64 -8.87
CA ASP A 89 11.23 -15.64 -7.46
C ASP A 89 11.51 -14.23 -6.93
N VAL A 90 11.13 -13.17 -7.65
CA VAL A 90 11.46 -11.80 -7.26
C VAL A 90 11.01 -11.46 -5.83
N ASN A 91 9.88 -12.01 -5.38
CA ASN A 91 9.36 -11.82 -4.01
C ASN A 91 9.73 -12.96 -3.05
N ALA A 92 10.64 -13.85 -3.45
CA ALA A 92 11.14 -14.87 -2.55
C ALA A 92 11.88 -14.20 -1.38
N PRO A 93 11.73 -14.73 -0.16
CA PRO A 93 12.55 -14.27 0.96
C PRO A 93 14.04 -14.46 0.60
N PRO A 94 14.94 -13.65 1.20
CA PRO A 94 16.37 -13.83 1.00
C PRO A 94 16.80 -15.26 1.35
N ASP A 95 17.76 -15.80 0.62
CA ASP A 95 18.25 -17.15 0.82
C ASP A 95 18.87 -17.27 2.21
N ILE A 96 18.26 -18.08 3.08
CA ILE A 96 18.74 -18.24 4.46
C ILE A 96 20.18 -18.78 4.50
N LEU A 97 20.62 -19.51 3.48
CA LEU A 97 21.99 -20.02 3.39
C LEU A 97 22.99 -18.93 2.96
N SER A 98 22.54 -17.79 2.42
CA SER A 98 23.45 -16.70 2.07
C SER A 98 24.02 -15.99 3.29
N VAL A 99 23.39 -16.11 4.47
CA VAL A 99 24.00 -15.67 5.74
C VAL A 99 25.35 -16.37 6.01
N LEU A 100 25.57 -17.53 5.38
CA LEU A 100 26.82 -18.29 5.45
C LEU A 100 27.85 -17.85 4.40
N ARG A 101 27.46 -17.06 3.39
CA ARG A 101 28.38 -16.42 2.43
C ARG A 101 28.91 -15.12 3.07
N ARG A 102 29.98 -15.27 3.84
CA ARG A 102 30.62 -14.24 4.70
C ARG A 102 31.44 -13.21 3.92
N GLU A 103 30.89 -12.67 2.84
CA GLU A 103 31.51 -11.60 2.07
C GLU A 103 30.78 -10.28 2.36
N THR A 104 31.51 -9.22 2.72
CA THR A 104 30.88 -7.90 2.91
C THR A 104 30.35 -7.39 1.57
N LEU A 105 29.25 -6.63 1.56
CA LEU A 105 28.73 -6.02 0.33
C LEU A 105 29.84 -5.25 -0.41
N GLN A 106 30.68 -4.51 0.32
CA GLN A 106 31.82 -3.80 -0.25
C GLN A 106 32.81 -4.73 -0.98
N SER A 107 33.19 -5.85 -0.36
CA SER A 107 34.10 -6.82 -0.98
C SER A 107 33.45 -7.50 -2.17
N TRP A 108 32.18 -7.91 -2.02
CA TRP A 108 31.40 -8.60 -3.04
C TRP A 108 31.23 -7.75 -4.30
N VAL A 109 30.89 -6.47 -4.14
CA VAL A 109 30.71 -5.50 -5.24
C VAL A 109 32.06 -5.26 -5.93
N ARG A 110 33.15 -5.13 -5.17
CA ARG A 110 34.51 -4.91 -5.71
C ARG A 110 35.04 -6.11 -6.50
N HIS A 111 34.93 -7.33 -5.96
CA HIS A 111 35.43 -8.54 -6.63
C HIS A 111 34.75 -8.79 -7.99
N ARG A 112 33.50 -8.33 -8.15
CA ARG A 112 32.72 -8.51 -9.38
C ARG A 112 32.77 -7.30 -10.31
N GLY A 113 33.56 -6.28 -9.98
CA GLY A 113 33.70 -5.07 -10.81
C GLY A 113 32.41 -4.28 -10.97
N MET A 114 31.46 -4.43 -10.04
CA MET A 114 30.20 -3.71 -10.08
C MET A 114 30.46 -2.21 -9.82
N ASN A 115 29.98 -1.37 -10.72
CA ASN A 115 30.35 0.04 -10.79
C ASN A 115 29.18 1.00 -10.57
N ARG A 116 27.94 0.48 -10.52
CA ARG A 116 26.69 1.21 -10.29
C ARG A 116 25.93 0.57 -9.13
N ILE A 117 25.54 1.39 -8.17
CA ILE A 117 24.82 0.96 -6.96
C ILE A 117 23.51 1.71 -6.88
N PHE A 118 22.40 0.99 -6.83
CA PHE A 118 21.07 1.55 -6.61
C PHE A 118 20.62 1.17 -5.19
N VAL A 119 20.22 2.16 -4.40
CA VAL A 119 19.82 2.00 -3.01
C VAL A 119 18.36 2.42 -2.87
N CYS A 120 17.52 1.53 -2.34
CA CYS A 120 16.11 1.76 -2.12
C CYS A 120 15.61 1.00 -0.88
N GLY A 121 14.44 1.36 -0.36
CA GLY A 121 13.77 0.63 0.71
C GLY A 121 13.38 1.49 1.90
N LEU A 122 13.44 0.90 3.10
CA LEU A 122 12.99 1.54 4.33
C LEU A 122 14.09 1.52 5.41
N SER A 123 14.32 2.63 6.13
CA SER A 123 13.77 3.97 5.89
C SER A 123 14.67 4.83 4.99
N MET A 124 14.03 5.67 4.18
CA MET A 124 14.66 6.58 3.21
C MET A 124 15.65 7.54 3.88
N ASP A 125 15.28 8.08 5.03
CA ASP A 125 16.01 9.11 5.79
C ASP A 125 16.95 8.55 6.87
N LEU A 126 17.08 7.22 6.95
CA LEU A 126 18.12 6.53 7.74
C LEU A 126 18.83 5.49 6.88
N CYS A 127 18.33 4.24 6.84
CA CYS A 127 19.06 3.11 6.26
C CYS A 127 19.44 3.29 4.78
N VAL A 128 18.52 3.85 3.99
CA VAL A 128 18.75 4.12 2.57
C VAL A 128 19.75 5.27 2.40
N LEU A 129 19.54 6.38 3.11
CA LEU A 129 20.43 7.56 3.08
C LEU A 129 21.85 7.18 3.48
N ASP A 130 22.04 6.53 4.61
CA ASP A 130 23.35 6.16 5.14
C ASP A 130 24.05 5.15 4.25
N THR A 131 23.31 4.17 3.70
CA THR A 131 23.87 3.24 2.71
C THR A 131 24.36 3.99 1.47
N ALA A 132 23.62 4.98 0.99
CA ALA A 132 24.03 5.75 -0.19
C ALA A 132 25.26 6.63 0.08
N LEU A 133 25.26 7.39 1.18
CA LEU A 133 26.38 8.23 1.57
C LEU A 133 27.66 7.42 1.80
N ASN A 134 27.55 6.32 2.54
CA ASN A 134 28.71 5.47 2.84
C ASN A 134 29.20 4.70 1.63
N GLY A 135 28.33 4.37 0.67
CA GLY A 135 28.75 3.82 -0.62
C GLY A 135 29.72 4.77 -1.33
N VAL A 136 29.43 6.07 -1.32
CA VAL A 136 30.35 7.07 -1.87
C VAL A 136 31.65 7.10 -1.06
N SER A 137 31.58 7.17 0.26
CA SER A 137 32.76 7.17 1.14
C SER A 137 33.61 5.91 0.99
N ALA A 138 33.00 4.76 0.68
CA ALA A 138 33.69 3.51 0.37
C ALA A 138 34.36 3.49 -1.02
N GLY A 139 34.26 4.60 -1.79
CA GLY A 139 34.92 4.82 -3.06
C GLY A 139 34.07 4.52 -4.30
N PHE A 140 32.78 4.24 -4.16
CA PHE A 140 31.89 4.01 -5.30
C PHE A 140 31.43 5.35 -5.92
N ARG A 141 31.66 5.53 -7.22
CA ARG A 141 31.37 6.82 -7.91
C ARG A 141 29.96 6.95 -8.47
N ASN A 142 29.27 5.82 -8.73
CA ASN A 142 27.91 5.83 -9.27
C ASN A 142 26.94 5.24 -8.25
N VAL A 143 26.71 5.98 -7.16
CA VAL A 143 25.72 5.63 -6.15
C VAL A 143 24.44 6.42 -6.42
N HIS A 144 23.35 5.69 -6.53
CA HIS A 144 22.03 6.19 -6.88
C HIS A 144 21.04 5.85 -5.78
N MET A 145 20.30 6.84 -5.30
CA MET A 145 19.20 6.66 -4.35
C MET A 145 17.88 6.69 -5.12
N VAL A 146 17.09 5.61 -5.02
CA VAL A 146 15.82 5.43 -5.75
C VAL A 146 14.68 5.94 -4.88
N MET A 147 14.17 7.15 -5.17
CA MET A 147 13.27 7.84 -4.23
C MET A 147 11.85 7.33 -4.25
N ASP A 148 11.29 7.05 -5.43
CA ASP A 148 9.92 6.54 -5.57
C ASP A 148 9.74 5.11 -5.04
N ALA A 149 10.85 4.43 -4.75
CA ALA A 149 10.95 3.13 -4.09
C ALA A 149 11.48 3.21 -2.64
N SER A 150 11.52 4.41 -2.05
CA SER A 150 11.95 4.62 -0.66
C SER A 150 10.93 5.46 0.10
N ARG A 151 10.76 5.23 1.41
CA ARG A 151 9.92 6.10 2.27
C ARG A 151 10.61 6.39 3.59
N ALA A 152 10.43 7.61 4.08
CA ALA A 152 10.96 8.03 5.38
C ALA A 152 10.38 7.17 6.53
N ALA A 153 11.09 7.12 7.64
CA ALA A 153 10.65 6.44 8.86
C ALA A 153 9.47 7.21 9.47
N HIS A 154 8.27 6.94 8.98
CA HIS A 154 7.05 7.54 9.52
C HIS A 154 6.73 6.92 10.89
N LEU A 155 7.24 7.55 11.94
CA LEU A 155 6.87 7.25 13.32
C LEU A 155 5.86 8.30 13.81
N PRO A 156 4.60 7.93 14.05
CA PRO A 156 3.61 8.84 14.62
C PRO A 156 4.18 9.48 15.91
N SER A 157 4.01 10.80 16.07
CA SER A 157 4.46 11.59 17.24
C SER A 157 5.97 11.85 17.39
N MET A 158 6.84 11.29 16.53
CA MET A 158 8.31 11.46 16.63
C MET A 158 8.91 12.34 15.51
N GLY A 159 8.17 12.59 14.42
CA GLY A 159 8.63 13.45 13.32
C GLY A 159 8.29 14.93 13.54
N LYS A 160 9.29 15.82 13.50
CA LYS A 160 9.10 17.28 13.59
C LYS A 160 8.64 17.93 12.27
N PHE A 161 8.71 17.21 11.14
CA PHE A 161 8.56 17.77 9.80
C PHE A 161 7.27 17.39 9.06
N GLY A 162 6.21 17.02 9.79
CA GLY A 162 4.82 16.90 9.28
C GLY A 162 4.53 15.84 8.21
N THR A 163 5.57 15.26 7.60
CA THR A 163 5.50 14.37 6.42
C THR A 163 6.03 12.96 6.71
N GLY A 164 6.36 12.65 7.97
CA GLY A 164 6.95 11.36 8.36
C GLY A 164 8.48 11.29 8.28
N PHE A 165 9.16 12.42 8.08
CA PHE A 165 10.61 12.49 8.14
C PHE A 165 11.10 12.66 9.58
N LEU A 166 12.10 11.87 9.96
CA LEU A 166 12.85 12.00 11.20
C LEU A 166 13.97 13.05 11.08
N SER A 167 14.51 13.21 9.87
CA SER A 167 15.53 14.22 9.54
C SER A 167 14.96 15.35 8.67
N ASP A 168 15.47 16.57 8.80
CA ASP A 168 15.05 17.71 7.98
C ASP A 168 15.30 17.41 6.48
N PRO A 169 14.26 17.42 5.61
CA PRO A 169 14.41 17.20 4.17
C PRO A 169 15.46 18.10 3.51
N ALA A 170 15.61 19.35 3.96
CA ALA A 170 16.60 20.28 3.43
C ALA A 170 18.03 19.81 3.71
N VAL A 171 18.26 19.27 4.91
CA VAL A 171 19.56 18.71 5.31
C VAL A 171 19.86 17.43 4.53
N ILE A 172 18.86 16.56 4.33
CA ILE A 172 19.02 15.34 3.52
C ILE A 172 19.44 15.70 2.09
N ARG A 173 18.74 16.65 1.47
CA ARG A 173 19.05 17.12 0.12
C ARG A 173 20.49 17.63 0.01
N GLU A 174 20.94 18.42 0.97
CA GLU A 174 22.30 18.97 0.95
C GLU A 174 23.37 17.88 1.17
N LYS A 175 23.13 16.90 2.05
CA LYS A 175 24.02 15.75 2.24
C LYS A 175 24.20 14.94 0.95
N LEU A 176 23.09 14.59 0.29
CA LEU A 176 23.10 13.84 -0.96
C LEU A 176 23.85 14.58 -2.07
N LYS A 177 23.57 15.89 -2.20
CA LYS A 177 24.24 16.76 -3.16
C LYS A 177 25.74 16.86 -2.89
N THR A 178 26.15 17.08 -1.64
CA THR A 178 27.56 17.20 -1.23
C THR A 178 28.32 15.91 -1.48
N ALA A 179 27.73 14.76 -1.17
CA ALA A 179 28.32 13.45 -1.43
C ALA A 179 28.27 13.06 -2.93
N GLY A 180 27.57 13.80 -3.79
CA GLY A 180 27.41 13.43 -5.20
C GLY A 180 26.55 12.17 -5.41
N VAL A 181 25.70 11.82 -4.45
CA VAL A 181 24.70 10.75 -4.62
C VAL A 181 23.64 11.23 -5.60
N LYS A 182 23.37 10.43 -6.63
CA LYS A 182 22.36 10.75 -7.64
C LYS A 182 20.99 10.28 -7.18
N VAL A 183 20.01 11.18 -7.21
CA VAL A 183 18.63 10.86 -6.84
C VAL A 183 17.86 10.50 -8.11
N VAL A 184 17.23 9.32 -8.16
CA VAL A 184 16.64 8.75 -9.39
C VAL A 184 15.27 8.11 -9.14
N PRO A 185 14.42 7.98 -10.17
CA PRO A 185 13.20 7.17 -10.11
C PRO A 185 13.51 5.69 -10.39
N THR A 186 12.53 4.81 -10.15
CA THR A 186 12.63 3.37 -10.38
C THR A 186 12.91 3.05 -11.86
N ALA A 187 12.48 3.90 -12.79
CA ALA A 187 12.79 3.77 -14.22
C ALA A 187 14.30 3.75 -14.52
N ALA A 188 15.15 4.31 -13.63
CA ALA A 188 16.60 4.30 -13.80
C ALA A 188 17.27 2.94 -13.63
N LEU A 189 16.53 1.94 -13.15
CA LEU A 189 17.01 0.56 -13.08
C LEU A 189 16.96 -0.11 -14.47
N LEU A 190 16.16 0.42 -15.40
CA LEU A 190 16.02 -0.17 -16.73
C LEU A 190 17.24 0.14 -17.61
N PRO A 191 17.62 -0.79 -18.51
CA PRO A 191 18.74 -0.55 -19.40
C PRO A 191 18.50 0.61 -20.35
N GLY A 192 19.57 1.38 -20.64
CA GLY A 192 19.51 2.54 -21.52
C GLY A 192 18.97 3.82 -20.89
N PHE A 193 18.41 3.75 -19.67
CA PHE A 193 18.03 4.95 -18.92
C PHE A 193 19.28 5.59 -18.32
N VAL A 194 19.58 6.82 -18.75
CA VAL A 194 20.61 7.67 -18.14
C VAL A 194 19.87 8.81 -17.43
N PRO A 195 19.82 8.82 -16.09
CA PRO A 195 19.16 9.91 -15.38
C PRO A 195 19.92 11.21 -15.63
N GLU A 196 19.23 12.24 -16.14
CA GLU A 196 19.71 13.62 -16.05
C GLU A 196 19.72 14.05 -14.57
N ASN A 197 20.77 14.75 -14.13
CA ASN A 197 20.92 15.16 -12.73
C ASN A 197 20.98 16.70 -12.66
N PRO A 198 20.15 17.37 -11.84
CA PRO A 198 19.11 16.82 -10.95
C PRO A 198 17.88 16.32 -11.71
N VAL A 199 17.34 15.17 -11.29
CA VAL A 199 16.01 14.73 -11.74
C VAL A 199 14.99 15.72 -11.19
N THR A 200 14.13 16.23 -12.07
CA THR A 200 13.08 17.18 -11.69
C THR A 200 11.93 16.46 -10.97
N GLU A 201 11.21 17.18 -10.10
CA GLU A 201 9.98 16.66 -9.47
C GLU A 201 8.96 16.16 -10.51
N LYS A 202 8.92 16.84 -11.66
CA LYS A 202 8.10 16.48 -12.82
C LYS A 202 8.45 15.09 -13.36
N GLU A 203 9.73 14.75 -13.48
CA GLU A 203 10.19 13.43 -13.93
C GLU A 203 9.94 12.34 -12.88
N MET A 204 10.16 12.62 -11.60
CA MET A 204 9.85 11.68 -10.51
C MET A 204 8.36 11.29 -10.49
N LEU A 205 7.47 12.27 -10.69
CA LEU A 205 6.02 12.05 -10.73
C LEU A 205 5.58 11.37 -12.03
N LYS A 206 6.23 11.69 -13.17
CA LYS A 206 5.96 11.07 -14.48
C LYS A 206 6.19 9.55 -14.45
N TYR A 207 7.22 9.08 -13.74
CA TYR A 207 7.51 7.64 -13.61
C TYR A 207 6.88 6.99 -12.37
N GLY A 208 6.35 7.78 -11.43
CA GLY A 208 5.73 7.31 -10.19
C GLY A 208 4.24 6.98 -10.28
N PHE A 209 3.51 7.53 -11.26
CA PHE A 209 2.10 7.20 -11.44
C PHE A 209 1.93 5.82 -12.12
N PRO A 210 1.07 4.93 -11.59
CA PRO A 210 1.01 3.56 -12.06
C PRO A 210 0.47 3.47 -13.50
N LYS A 211 0.97 2.50 -14.27
CA LYS A 211 0.48 2.20 -15.63
C LYS A 211 -1.00 1.83 -15.66
N THR A 212 -1.52 1.26 -14.57
CA THR A 212 -2.93 0.91 -14.38
C THR A 212 -3.39 1.40 -13.01
N LEU A 213 -4.62 1.86 -12.85
CA LEU A 213 -5.15 2.21 -11.52
C LEU A 213 -5.40 0.96 -10.67
N GLY A 214 -5.12 1.06 -9.37
CA GLY A 214 -5.44 0.03 -8.39
C GLY A 214 -4.26 -0.38 -7.50
N PRO A 215 -4.44 -1.44 -6.68
CA PRO A 215 -5.58 -2.35 -6.67
C PRO A 215 -6.83 -1.73 -6.00
N PHE A 216 -7.93 -1.62 -6.75
CA PHE A 216 -9.25 -1.23 -6.23
C PHE A 216 -10.27 -2.35 -6.33
N ALA A 217 -11.22 -2.35 -5.40
CA ALA A 217 -12.32 -3.30 -5.34
C ALA A 217 -13.64 -2.59 -5.06
N LEU A 218 -14.75 -3.29 -5.34
CA LEU A 218 -16.09 -2.82 -5.00
C LEU A 218 -16.59 -3.51 -3.74
N VAL A 219 -17.10 -2.73 -2.78
CA VAL A 219 -17.67 -3.26 -1.54
C VAL A 219 -19.09 -2.77 -1.33
N ARG A 220 -20.04 -3.68 -1.13
CA ARG A 220 -21.46 -3.33 -0.93
C ARG A 220 -21.64 -2.58 0.39
N ALA A 221 -22.14 -1.36 0.31
CA ALA A 221 -22.51 -0.56 1.48
C ALA A 221 -23.95 -0.87 1.91
N ARG A 222 -24.17 -2.08 2.47
CA ARG A 222 -25.53 -2.58 2.79
C ARG A 222 -26.28 -1.76 3.84
N LYS A 223 -25.54 -1.12 4.76
CA LYS A 223 -26.10 -0.28 5.83
C LYS A 223 -26.29 1.18 5.40
N LEU A 224 -25.75 1.56 4.25
CA LEU A 224 -25.86 2.91 3.73
C LEU A 224 -27.27 3.09 3.14
N ALA A 225 -27.87 4.25 3.37
CA ALA A 225 -29.12 4.66 2.72
C ALA A 225 -28.96 6.10 2.24
N LEU A 226 -29.41 6.39 1.01
CA LEU A 226 -29.25 7.70 0.39
C LEU A 226 -30.61 8.28 -0.03
N PHE A 227 -30.73 9.60 0.01
CA PHE A 227 -31.69 10.36 -0.78
C PHE A 227 -30.97 10.93 -1.98
N VAL A 228 -31.43 10.60 -3.20
CA VAL A 228 -30.82 11.06 -4.45
C VAL A 228 -31.75 12.06 -5.12
N ASP A 229 -31.23 13.26 -5.39
CA ASP A 229 -31.90 14.29 -6.19
C ASP A 229 -31.29 14.27 -7.59
N ARG A 230 -31.99 13.60 -8.52
CA ARG A 230 -31.54 13.45 -9.91
C ARG A 230 -31.49 14.78 -10.67
N ALA A 231 -32.38 15.72 -10.33
CA ALA A 231 -32.45 17.02 -11.01
C ALA A 231 -31.26 17.90 -10.60
N LYS A 232 -30.93 17.93 -9.30
CA LYS A 232 -29.78 18.66 -8.78
C LYS A 232 -28.45 17.91 -8.93
N LYS A 233 -28.49 16.63 -9.34
CA LYS A 233 -27.33 15.74 -9.43
C LYS A 233 -26.58 15.64 -8.09
N THR A 234 -27.34 15.47 -7.01
CA THR A 234 -26.78 15.34 -5.66
C THR A 234 -27.35 14.14 -4.91
N TYR A 235 -26.65 13.73 -3.86
CA TYR A 235 -27.15 12.77 -2.89
C TYR A 235 -26.94 13.28 -1.47
N LYS A 236 -27.79 12.85 -0.54
CA LYS A 236 -27.64 13.04 0.90
C LYS A 236 -27.77 11.71 1.63
N ALA A 237 -26.81 11.38 2.48
CA ALA A 237 -26.87 10.17 3.28
C ALA A 237 -27.95 10.27 4.37
N LYS A 238 -28.65 9.16 4.62
CA LYS A 238 -29.70 9.02 5.64
C LYS A 238 -29.34 8.02 6.74
N ALA A 239 -28.50 7.04 6.45
CA ALA A 239 -27.98 6.06 7.39
C ALA A 239 -26.62 5.56 6.89
N PRO A 240 -25.71 5.10 7.76
CA PRO A 240 -25.86 5.03 9.22
C PRO A 240 -25.70 6.39 9.91
N LEU A 241 -26.57 6.69 10.89
CA LEU A 241 -26.63 7.99 11.54
C LEU A 241 -25.36 8.33 12.34
N GLU A 242 -24.73 7.34 12.96
CA GLU A 242 -23.52 7.57 13.76
C GLU A 242 -22.34 7.99 12.89
N GLU A 243 -22.12 7.34 11.75
CA GLU A 243 -21.07 7.76 10.81
C GLU A 243 -21.35 9.17 10.26
N ILE A 244 -22.62 9.49 9.96
CA ILE A 244 -23.02 10.83 9.52
C ILE A 244 -22.72 11.87 10.61
N ARG A 245 -23.05 11.60 11.88
CA ARG A 245 -22.73 12.49 13.00
C ARG A 245 -21.22 12.70 13.14
N GLN A 246 -20.44 11.64 12.98
CA GLN A 246 -18.97 11.75 13.01
C GLN A 246 -18.44 12.59 11.85
N LEU A 247 -18.99 12.47 10.64
CA LEU A 247 -18.65 13.36 9.53
C LEU A 247 -18.95 14.83 9.88
N GLU A 248 -20.17 15.08 10.36
CA GLU A 248 -20.63 16.43 10.70
C GLU A 248 -19.84 17.04 11.86
N ALA A 249 -19.46 16.25 12.86
CA ALA A 249 -18.58 16.67 13.96
C ALA A 249 -17.18 17.07 13.47
N ASN A 250 -16.72 16.51 12.35
CA ASN A 250 -15.48 16.89 11.67
C ASN A 250 -15.68 18.00 10.61
N GLY A 251 -16.83 18.70 10.63
CA GLY A 251 -17.13 19.81 9.74
C GLY A 251 -17.54 19.40 8.32
N MET A 252 -17.85 18.12 8.10
CA MET A 252 -18.19 17.58 6.77
C MET A 252 -19.70 17.37 6.62
N SER A 253 -20.26 17.78 5.50
CA SER A 253 -21.66 17.46 5.17
C SER A 253 -21.75 16.06 4.57
N ALA A 254 -22.72 15.25 5.00
CA ALA A 254 -23.03 13.97 4.37
C ALA A 254 -23.81 14.11 3.05
N THR A 255 -23.45 15.13 2.25
CA THR A 255 -24.03 15.46 0.95
C THR A 255 -22.91 15.47 -0.10
N GLY A 256 -23.17 14.88 -1.25
CA GLY A 256 -22.21 14.85 -2.37
C GLY A 256 -22.89 14.98 -3.73
N ALA A 257 -22.07 15.08 -4.77
CA ALA A 257 -22.54 15.11 -6.16
C ALA A 257 -22.65 13.70 -6.74
N ILE A 258 -23.50 13.53 -7.74
CA ILE A 258 -23.54 12.32 -8.58
C ILE A 258 -23.29 12.68 -10.05
N ALA A 259 -22.71 11.73 -10.79
CA ALA A 259 -22.77 11.74 -12.24
C ALA A 259 -24.21 11.50 -12.72
N VAL A 260 -24.46 11.81 -13.99
CA VAL A 260 -25.76 11.55 -14.62
C VAL A 260 -26.00 10.02 -14.63
N PRO A 261 -27.12 9.52 -14.08
CA PRO A 261 -27.47 8.12 -14.17
C PRO A 261 -27.58 7.66 -15.63
N THR A 262 -26.98 6.51 -15.92
CA THR A 262 -26.89 5.93 -17.26
C THR A 262 -27.25 4.45 -17.20
N PRO A 263 -27.73 3.82 -18.30
CA PRO A 263 -28.06 2.41 -18.31
C PRO A 263 -26.87 1.52 -17.89
N VAL A 264 -27.16 0.45 -17.15
CA VAL A 264 -26.16 -0.56 -16.80
C VAL A 264 -25.76 -1.31 -18.08
N THR A 265 -24.48 -1.30 -18.42
CA THR A 265 -23.92 -1.97 -19.61
C THR A 265 -23.53 -3.43 -19.37
N MET A 266 -23.69 -3.91 -18.13
CA MET A 266 -23.25 -5.23 -17.68
C MET A 266 -24.30 -6.33 -17.90
N SER A 267 -23.83 -7.55 -18.22
CA SER A 267 -24.70 -8.74 -18.30
C SER A 267 -25.26 -9.15 -16.93
N ASP A 268 -26.29 -10.00 -16.92
CA ASP A 268 -26.88 -10.47 -15.67
C ASP A 268 -25.93 -11.39 -14.88
N GLU A 269 -25.07 -12.15 -15.56
CA GLU A 269 -23.99 -12.94 -14.96
C GLU A 269 -22.99 -12.02 -14.26
N ALA A 270 -22.60 -10.94 -14.93
CA ALA A 270 -21.73 -9.90 -14.41
C ALA A 270 -22.33 -9.20 -13.18
N LYS A 271 -23.62 -8.85 -13.22
CA LYS A 271 -24.34 -8.27 -12.07
C LYS A 271 -24.34 -9.22 -10.88
N LYS A 272 -24.70 -10.50 -11.10
CA LYS A 272 -24.66 -11.54 -10.04
C LYS A 272 -23.27 -11.66 -9.44
N TYR A 273 -22.24 -11.67 -10.28
CA TYR A 273 -20.85 -11.76 -9.85
C TYR A 273 -20.41 -10.58 -8.98
N LEU A 274 -20.80 -9.36 -9.35
CA LEU A 274 -20.58 -8.14 -8.57
C LEU A 274 -21.61 -7.95 -7.44
N GLY A 275 -22.50 -8.92 -7.22
CA GLY A 275 -23.64 -8.86 -6.29
C GLY A 275 -24.48 -7.60 -6.43
N ILE A 276 -24.52 -7.05 -7.65
CA ILE A 276 -25.46 -6.00 -8.05
C ILE A 276 -26.81 -6.68 -8.28
N PRO A 277 -27.92 -6.14 -7.78
CA PRO A 277 -29.24 -6.73 -7.97
C PRO A 277 -29.59 -6.78 -9.46
N LEU A 278 -30.25 -7.85 -9.90
CA LEU A 278 -30.61 -8.04 -11.32
C LEU A 278 -31.57 -6.95 -11.81
N GLU A 279 -32.39 -6.42 -10.90
CA GLU A 279 -33.30 -5.31 -11.15
C GLU A 279 -32.59 -3.97 -11.40
N ALA A 280 -31.27 -3.87 -11.19
CA ALA A 280 -30.49 -2.69 -11.53
C ALA A 280 -30.53 -2.42 -13.04
N ALA A 281 -31.12 -1.29 -13.41
CA ALA A 281 -31.32 -0.83 -14.77
C ALA A 281 -30.42 0.37 -15.12
N GLU A 282 -30.17 1.26 -14.16
CA GLU A 282 -29.28 2.40 -14.30
C GLU A 282 -28.22 2.41 -13.19
N PHE A 283 -27.11 3.09 -13.41
CA PHE A 283 -26.11 3.38 -12.39
C PHE A 283 -25.53 4.79 -12.55
N CYS A 284 -24.94 5.32 -11.49
CA CYS A 284 -24.08 6.51 -11.57
C CYS A 284 -22.91 6.42 -10.59
N TRP A 285 -21.87 7.19 -10.90
CA TRP A 285 -20.82 7.49 -9.94
C TRP A 285 -21.30 8.53 -8.92
N ALA A 286 -21.05 8.28 -7.64
CA ALA A 286 -21.23 9.21 -6.54
C ALA A 286 -19.86 9.70 -6.08
N TYR A 287 -19.66 11.01 -6.10
CA TYR A 287 -18.40 11.62 -5.71
C TYR A 287 -18.22 11.63 -4.18
N PRO A 288 -16.97 11.67 -3.70
CA PRO A 288 -16.66 11.91 -2.30
C PRO A 288 -17.43 13.08 -1.70
N VAL A 289 -17.85 12.97 -0.45
CA VAL A 289 -18.42 14.11 0.27
C VAL A 289 -17.35 15.17 0.53
N GLY A 290 -17.75 16.44 0.46
CA GLY A 290 -16.89 17.58 0.78
C GLY A 290 -15.69 17.83 -0.15
N GLY A 291 -15.54 17.08 -1.25
CA GLY A 291 -14.67 17.42 -2.39
C GLY A 291 -13.20 17.74 -2.03
N GLY A 292 -12.60 16.98 -1.10
CA GLY A 292 -11.20 17.13 -0.71
C GLY A 292 -10.91 18.05 0.48
N LYS A 293 -11.94 18.53 1.22
CA LYS A 293 -11.77 19.24 2.51
C LYS A 293 -11.26 18.35 3.66
N TRP A 294 -10.86 17.13 3.36
CA TRP A 294 -10.44 16.15 4.35
C TRP A 294 -8.97 16.34 4.73
N SER A 295 -8.64 16.21 6.02
CA SER A 295 -7.25 16.02 6.43
C SER A 295 -6.76 14.62 6.05
N GLU A 296 -5.44 14.44 5.86
CA GLU A 296 -4.86 13.13 5.57
C GLU A 296 -5.20 12.09 6.66
N GLN A 297 -5.23 12.51 7.93
CA GLN A 297 -5.61 11.66 9.04
C GLN A 297 -7.07 11.21 8.94
N ALA A 298 -7.98 12.11 8.55
CA ALA A 298 -9.39 11.76 8.36
C ALA A 298 -9.58 10.84 7.14
N LEU A 299 -8.88 11.10 6.03
CA LEU A 299 -8.87 10.20 4.86
C LEU A 299 -8.40 8.80 5.25
N ALA A 300 -7.32 8.70 6.03
CA ALA A 300 -6.78 7.43 6.50
C ALA A 300 -7.73 6.70 7.45
N TYR A 301 -8.39 7.41 8.36
CA TYR A 301 -9.36 6.84 9.30
C TYR A 301 -10.60 6.30 8.58
N PHE A 302 -11.31 7.15 7.84
CA PHE A 302 -12.62 6.79 7.27
C PHE A 302 -12.52 5.81 6.08
N SER A 303 -11.37 5.72 5.41
CA SER A 303 -11.20 4.81 4.27
C SER A 303 -11.17 3.32 4.62
N ILE A 304 -10.93 2.99 5.89
CA ILE A 304 -10.74 1.60 6.35
C ILE A 304 -11.74 1.19 7.42
N THR A 305 -12.65 2.08 7.84
CA THR A 305 -13.59 1.82 8.94
C THR A 305 -14.79 1.00 8.50
N THR A 306 -15.55 1.47 7.50
CA THR A 306 -16.73 0.77 6.99
C THR A 306 -16.90 1.01 5.48
N PRO A 307 -17.66 0.14 4.77
CA PRO A 307 -18.03 0.41 3.38
C PRO A 307 -18.81 1.72 3.19
N SER A 308 -19.61 2.14 4.18
CA SER A 308 -20.32 3.42 4.14
C SER A 308 -19.35 4.59 4.23
N SER A 309 -18.37 4.52 5.13
CA SER A 309 -17.31 5.52 5.26
C SER A 309 -16.41 5.57 4.03
N ALA A 310 -16.03 4.42 3.47
CA ALA A 310 -15.30 4.34 2.20
C ALA A 310 -16.09 5.00 1.05
N PHE A 311 -17.42 4.82 1.02
CA PHE A 311 -18.28 5.51 0.04
C PHE A 311 -18.22 7.03 0.20
N PHE A 312 -18.23 7.54 1.44
CA PHE A 312 -18.15 8.97 1.69
C PHE A 312 -16.79 9.55 1.30
N VAL A 313 -15.70 8.83 1.56
CA VAL A 313 -14.35 9.34 1.33
C VAL A 313 -13.90 9.17 -0.11
N TYR A 314 -14.14 8.01 -0.72
CA TYR A 314 -13.64 7.68 -2.06
C TYR A 314 -14.69 7.79 -3.15
N GLY A 315 -15.95 7.86 -2.77
CA GLY A 315 -17.06 7.72 -3.70
C GLY A 315 -17.38 6.25 -3.97
N GLY A 316 -18.31 6.05 -4.89
CA GLY A 316 -18.79 4.73 -5.23
C GLY A 316 -19.86 4.74 -6.30
N TYR A 317 -20.36 3.57 -6.65
CA TYR A 317 -21.46 3.41 -7.59
C TYR A 317 -22.79 3.32 -6.87
N ILE A 318 -23.80 4.04 -7.38
CA ILE A 318 -25.20 3.89 -6.99
C ILE A 318 -25.93 3.23 -8.15
N TYR A 319 -26.74 2.22 -7.86
CA TYR A 319 -27.56 1.51 -8.84
C TYR A 319 -29.04 1.74 -8.57
N PHE A 320 -29.79 1.88 -9.65
CA PHE A 320 -31.22 2.18 -9.62
C PHE A 320 -32.02 1.12 -10.37
N ASP A 321 -33.24 0.85 -9.91
CA ASP A 321 -34.20 0.08 -10.69
C ASP A 321 -34.84 0.90 -11.81
N LYS A 322 -35.70 0.27 -12.61
CA LYS A 322 -36.46 0.93 -13.70
C LYS A 322 -37.38 2.07 -13.23
N ARG A 323 -37.65 2.19 -11.93
CA ARG A 323 -38.46 3.28 -11.33
C ARG A 323 -37.57 4.38 -10.75
N GLY A 324 -36.25 4.30 -10.89
CA GLY A 324 -35.29 5.26 -10.35
C GLY A 324 -35.06 5.12 -8.84
N ARG A 325 -35.47 4.01 -8.21
CA ARG A 325 -35.22 3.75 -6.78
C ARG A 325 -33.83 3.15 -6.60
N VAL A 326 -33.11 3.60 -5.59
CA VAL A 326 -31.80 3.03 -5.25
C VAL A 326 -31.96 1.59 -4.77
N VAL A 327 -31.32 0.65 -5.47
CA VAL A 327 -31.32 -0.80 -5.13
C VAL A 327 -29.98 -1.29 -4.60
N ALA A 328 -28.91 -0.55 -4.87
CA ALA A 328 -27.58 -0.92 -4.44
C ALA A 328 -26.61 0.26 -4.39
N MET A 329 -25.71 0.23 -3.42
CA MET A 329 -24.50 1.05 -3.43
C MET A 329 -23.26 0.19 -3.23
N CYS A 330 -22.20 0.54 -3.96
CA CYS A 330 -20.88 -0.05 -3.86
C CYS A 330 -19.86 1.06 -3.64
N ALA A 331 -19.13 1.02 -2.54
CA ALA A 331 -17.98 1.88 -2.33
C ALA A 331 -16.76 1.33 -3.08
N ILE A 332 -15.85 2.22 -3.47
CA ILE A 332 -14.49 1.81 -3.81
C ILE A 332 -13.70 1.57 -2.52
N SER A 333 -12.90 0.51 -2.49
CA SER A 333 -11.91 0.25 -1.44
C SER A 333 -10.62 -0.29 -2.04
N LEU A 334 -9.55 -0.36 -1.24
CA LEU A 334 -8.32 -1.06 -1.63
C LEU A 334 -8.58 -2.57 -1.69
N GLY A 335 -8.13 -3.22 -2.75
CA GLY A 335 -8.32 -4.65 -2.97
C GLY A 335 -8.37 -4.97 -4.45
N ASN A 336 -8.59 -6.24 -4.80
CA ASN A 336 -8.72 -6.62 -6.21
C ASN A 336 -10.21 -6.65 -6.59
N GLY A 337 -10.54 -6.38 -7.85
CA GLY A 337 -11.91 -6.57 -8.36
C GLY A 337 -12.43 -5.52 -9.31
N LEU A 338 -12.04 -4.26 -9.14
CA LEU A 338 -12.28 -3.20 -10.11
C LEU A 338 -11.00 -2.99 -10.91
N ASN A 339 -11.01 -3.51 -12.13
CA ASN A 339 -9.84 -3.49 -13.00
C ASN A 339 -9.89 -2.28 -13.94
N PHE A 340 -8.71 -1.81 -14.31
CA PHE A 340 -8.52 -0.71 -15.25
C PHE A 340 -7.59 -1.16 -16.35
N GLU A 341 -7.85 -0.69 -17.56
CA GLU A 341 -6.88 -0.79 -18.64
C GLU A 341 -5.68 0.14 -18.36
N GLU A 342 -4.65 0.02 -19.19
CA GLU A 342 -3.51 0.94 -19.12
C GLU A 342 -3.97 2.39 -19.31
N GLY A 343 -3.36 3.28 -18.51
CA GLY A 343 -3.59 4.71 -18.56
C GLY A 343 -3.16 5.29 -19.90
N ARG A 344 -3.99 6.18 -20.43
CA ARG A 344 -3.77 6.84 -21.72
C ARG A 344 -3.71 8.35 -21.51
N PRO A 345 -2.84 9.09 -22.23
CA PRO A 345 -2.76 10.54 -22.09
C PRO A 345 -4.13 11.20 -22.28
N TRP A 346 -4.45 12.16 -21.42
CA TRP A 346 -5.65 12.98 -21.54
C TRP A 346 -5.42 14.09 -22.57
N ASP A 347 -6.42 14.35 -23.42
CA ASP A 347 -6.36 15.44 -24.40
C ASP A 347 -6.94 16.73 -23.77
N PRO A 348 -6.11 17.77 -23.55
CA PRO A 348 -6.51 19.02 -22.90
C PRO A 348 -7.73 19.72 -23.53
N ARG A 349 -7.96 19.52 -24.84
CA ARG A 349 -9.07 20.16 -25.58
C ARG A 349 -10.44 19.85 -24.99
N TYR A 350 -10.58 18.73 -24.28
CA TYR A 350 -11.83 18.30 -23.67
C TYR A 350 -11.93 18.61 -22.17
N THR A 351 -10.90 19.19 -21.54
CA THR A 351 -10.90 19.51 -20.10
C THR A 351 -12.08 20.40 -19.71
N ALA A 352 -12.38 21.41 -20.53
CA ALA A 352 -13.51 22.32 -20.32
C ALA A 352 -14.88 21.64 -20.46
N ALA A 353 -15.00 20.53 -21.18
CA ALA A 353 -16.25 19.76 -21.27
C ALA A 353 -16.62 19.05 -19.94
N LEU A 354 -15.66 18.96 -19.02
CA LEU A 354 -15.80 18.38 -17.69
C LEU A 354 -15.88 19.45 -16.59
N GLU A 355 -16.07 20.72 -16.95
CA GLU A 355 -16.31 21.82 -16.02
C GLU A 355 -17.40 21.46 -15.00
N GLY A 356 -17.12 21.66 -13.71
CA GLY A 356 -18.03 21.30 -12.61
C GLY A 356 -18.05 19.81 -12.23
N ARG A 357 -17.32 18.94 -12.93
CA ARG A 357 -17.14 17.52 -12.57
C ARG A 357 -15.81 17.21 -11.90
N TRP A 358 -14.87 18.15 -11.93
CA TRP A 358 -13.56 18.01 -11.30
C TRP A 358 -13.69 18.06 -9.77
N VAL A 359 -13.31 16.97 -9.12
CA VAL A 359 -13.30 16.84 -7.65
C VAL A 359 -11.88 16.54 -7.19
N ARG A 360 -11.46 17.09 -6.04
CA ARG A 360 -10.15 16.75 -5.49
C ARG A 360 -10.05 15.26 -5.20
N VAL A 361 -8.89 14.70 -5.51
CA VAL A 361 -8.56 13.32 -5.17
C VAL A 361 -8.54 13.18 -3.65
N THR A 362 -9.22 12.16 -3.15
CA THR A 362 -9.26 11.79 -1.73
C THR A 362 -8.58 10.45 -1.44
N VAL A 363 -8.21 9.70 -2.48
CA VAL A 363 -7.52 8.41 -2.35
C VAL A 363 -6.04 8.68 -2.05
N PRO A 364 -5.51 8.32 -0.85
CA PRO A 364 -4.14 8.64 -0.45
C PRO A 364 -3.08 8.11 -1.41
N TYR A 365 -3.29 6.90 -1.95
CA TYR A 365 -2.39 6.31 -2.93
C TYR A 365 -2.26 7.17 -4.20
N ILE A 366 -3.35 7.78 -4.66
CA ILE A 366 -3.32 8.63 -5.86
C ILE A 366 -2.72 10.01 -5.54
N LEU A 367 -2.99 10.55 -4.35
CA LEU A 367 -2.37 11.79 -3.87
C LEU A 367 -0.84 11.68 -3.79
N ASP A 368 -0.33 10.58 -3.22
CA ASP A 368 1.10 10.25 -3.13
C ASP A 368 1.77 10.21 -4.50
N LYS A 369 1.03 9.78 -5.54
CA LYS A 369 1.51 9.76 -6.93
C LYS A 369 1.32 11.07 -7.69
N GLY A 370 0.87 12.14 -7.03
CA GLY A 370 0.77 13.47 -7.62
C GLY A 370 -0.59 13.81 -8.21
N GLY A 371 -1.57 12.90 -8.18
CA GLY A 371 -2.93 13.22 -8.63
C GLY A 371 -3.56 14.28 -7.72
N ARG A 372 -4.26 15.26 -8.30
CA ARG A 372 -4.86 16.39 -7.58
C ARG A 372 -6.36 16.46 -7.76
N TYR A 373 -6.83 16.31 -8.99
CA TYR A 373 -8.25 16.25 -9.30
C TYR A 373 -8.57 14.99 -10.09
N PHE A 374 -9.81 14.56 -10.01
CA PHE A 374 -10.34 13.52 -10.87
C PHE A 374 -11.76 13.84 -11.31
N ALA A 375 -12.16 13.23 -12.43
CA ALA A 375 -13.52 13.26 -12.94
C ALA A 375 -13.92 11.89 -13.46
N TRP A 376 -15.19 11.55 -13.30
CA TRP A 376 -15.79 10.37 -13.92
C TRP A 376 -16.47 10.75 -15.25
N VAL A 377 -16.23 9.93 -16.27
CA VAL A 377 -16.92 10.03 -17.57
C VAL A 377 -17.72 8.76 -17.80
N ASN A 378 -18.99 8.93 -18.17
CA ASN A 378 -19.91 7.82 -18.32
C ASN A 378 -19.54 6.91 -19.52
N PRO A 379 -19.94 5.63 -19.49
CA PRO A 379 -19.89 4.74 -20.63
C PRO A 379 -20.37 5.38 -21.94
N GLY A 380 -19.50 5.41 -22.95
CA GLY A 380 -19.83 5.91 -24.29
C GLY A 380 -20.22 7.39 -24.35
N GLU A 381 -20.01 8.19 -23.30
CA GLU A 381 -20.23 9.63 -23.33
C GLU A 381 -19.36 10.29 -24.40
N VAL A 382 -19.93 11.23 -25.15
CA VAL A 382 -19.22 11.97 -26.20
C VAL A 382 -18.96 13.38 -25.70
N LEU A 383 -17.69 13.75 -25.59
CA LEU A 383 -17.25 15.08 -25.19
C LEU A 383 -16.91 15.91 -26.42
N GLN A 384 -17.32 17.17 -26.41
CA GLN A 384 -17.01 18.14 -27.47
C GLN A 384 -16.11 19.25 -26.90
N PRO A 385 -15.14 19.73 -27.67
CA PRO A 385 -14.34 20.88 -27.25
C PRO A 385 -15.20 22.15 -27.24
N PRO A 386 -14.78 23.22 -26.52
CA PRO A 386 -15.46 24.51 -26.56
C PRO A 386 -15.60 25.04 -27.99
N ALA A 387 -16.76 25.64 -28.31
CA ALA A 387 -17.15 26.04 -29.67
C ALA A 387 -16.20 27.03 -30.39
N LYS A 388 -15.19 27.60 -29.72
CA LYS A 388 -14.27 28.62 -30.29
C LYS A 388 -13.02 28.04 -30.97
N GLU A 389 -12.79 26.73 -30.95
CA GLU A 389 -11.57 26.09 -31.49
C GLU A 389 -11.80 25.21 -32.73
N VAL A 390 -12.99 25.26 -33.33
CA VAL A 390 -13.38 24.29 -34.38
C VAL A 390 -12.84 24.70 -35.77
N LEU A 391 -11.68 24.14 -36.14
CA LEU A 391 -11.40 23.69 -37.51
C LEU A 391 -11.40 22.16 -37.49
N GLY A 392 -12.59 21.56 -37.59
CA GLY A 392 -12.79 20.10 -37.58
C GLY A 392 -13.45 19.62 -36.28
N GLY A 393 -14.66 19.07 -36.39
CA GLY A 393 -15.48 18.57 -35.28
C GLY A 393 -14.94 17.28 -34.66
N ASP A 394 -13.75 17.33 -34.07
CA ASP A 394 -13.20 16.22 -33.30
C ASP A 394 -14.00 16.09 -31.99
N SER A 395 -14.77 15.01 -31.88
CA SER A 395 -15.41 14.60 -30.64
C SER A 395 -14.58 13.50 -29.97
N TRP A 396 -14.46 13.53 -28.65
CA TRP A 396 -13.85 12.44 -27.90
C TRP A 396 -14.92 11.48 -27.40
N GLN A 397 -14.75 10.19 -27.69
CA GLN A 397 -15.68 9.14 -27.26
C GLN A 397 -15.13 8.36 -26.08
N ALA A 398 -15.90 8.30 -25.00
CA ALA A 398 -15.53 7.57 -23.79
C ALA A 398 -15.52 6.04 -24.01
N PRO A 399 -14.67 5.30 -23.26
CA PRO A 399 -14.66 3.85 -23.27
C PRO A 399 -16.03 3.21 -22.91
N PRO A 400 -16.30 1.96 -23.31
CA PRO A 400 -17.60 1.30 -23.18
C PRO A 400 -18.05 1.05 -21.73
N ASN A 401 -17.13 1.09 -20.76
CA ASN A 401 -17.43 0.96 -19.33
C ASN A 401 -17.20 2.26 -18.55
N GLY A 402 -16.96 3.37 -19.25
CA GLY A 402 -16.56 4.65 -18.65
C GLY A 402 -15.09 4.67 -18.25
N CYS A 403 -14.66 5.80 -17.71
CA CYS A 403 -13.28 5.99 -17.26
C CYS A 403 -13.18 7.06 -16.19
N PHE A 404 -12.07 7.01 -15.44
CA PHE A 404 -11.65 8.10 -14.57
C PHE A 404 -10.50 8.86 -15.21
N ILE A 405 -10.59 10.18 -15.17
CA ILE A 405 -9.53 11.09 -15.61
C ILE A 405 -8.91 11.71 -14.37
N TYR A 406 -7.58 11.81 -14.34
CA TYR A 406 -6.82 12.41 -13.25
C TYR A 406 -6.00 13.58 -13.77
N LYS A 407 -6.05 14.70 -13.04
CA LYS A 407 -5.22 15.88 -13.28
C LYS A 407 -4.14 16.04 -12.22
N PHE A 408 -2.97 16.51 -12.63
CA PHE A 408 -1.80 16.69 -11.76
C PHE A 408 -1.55 18.14 -11.36
N SER A 409 -2.22 19.09 -12.03
CA SER A 409 -2.14 20.50 -11.66
C SER A 409 -2.88 20.81 -10.37
N GLU A 410 -2.38 21.78 -9.60
CA GLU A 410 -3.00 22.26 -8.36
C GLU A 410 -4.34 23.00 -8.59
N ALA A 411 -4.56 23.47 -9.83
CA ALA A 411 -5.82 24.06 -10.27
C ALA A 411 -6.50 23.16 -11.30
N SER A 412 -7.79 22.87 -11.09
CA SER A 412 -8.58 21.98 -11.98
C SER A 412 -8.72 22.49 -13.41
N GLN A 413 -8.48 23.77 -13.65
CA GLN A 413 -8.57 24.42 -14.96
C GLN A 413 -7.27 24.36 -15.76
N LEU A 414 -6.16 24.07 -15.10
CA LEU A 414 -4.84 24.04 -15.73
C LEU A 414 -4.54 22.61 -16.17
N ASP A 415 -4.13 22.47 -17.42
CA ASP A 415 -3.68 21.20 -17.97
C ASP A 415 -2.21 20.93 -17.62
N ASP A 416 -1.90 19.65 -17.49
CA ASP A 416 -0.55 19.15 -17.28
C ASP A 416 -0.30 18.02 -18.28
N GLU A 417 0.91 17.91 -18.80
CA GLU A 417 1.27 16.83 -19.74
C GLU A 417 1.14 15.42 -19.14
N ARG A 418 1.08 15.33 -17.81
CA ARG A 418 0.87 14.08 -17.06
C ARG A 418 -0.60 13.69 -16.96
N ASP A 419 -1.53 14.59 -17.29
CA ASP A 419 -2.97 14.32 -17.21
C ASP A 419 -3.31 13.04 -17.99
N VAL A 420 -4.07 12.15 -17.37
CA VAL A 420 -4.23 10.76 -17.81
C VAL A 420 -5.65 10.29 -17.56
N TYR A 421 -6.15 9.40 -18.40
CA TYR A 421 -7.40 8.70 -18.17
C TYR A 421 -7.22 7.18 -18.15
N PHE A 422 -8.02 6.52 -17.33
CA PHE A 422 -8.00 5.08 -17.14
C PHE A 422 -9.36 4.48 -17.45
N PRO A 423 -9.49 3.76 -18.59
CA PRO A 423 -10.68 3.00 -18.91
C PRO A 423 -10.97 1.94 -17.85
N VAL A 424 -12.24 1.82 -17.45
CA VAL A 424 -12.67 0.67 -16.64
C VAL A 424 -12.62 -0.57 -17.52
N ALA A 425 -11.83 -1.56 -17.12
CA ALA A 425 -11.71 -2.81 -17.86
C ALA A 425 -13.00 -3.65 -17.73
N GLY A 426 -13.26 -4.48 -18.74
CA GLY A 426 -14.33 -5.48 -18.67
C GLY A 426 -14.09 -6.54 -17.58
N ILE A 427 -15.12 -7.32 -17.27
CA ILE A 427 -14.98 -8.43 -16.32
C ILE A 427 -14.15 -9.54 -16.96
N GLY A 428 -12.94 -9.77 -16.45
CA GLY A 428 -12.10 -10.91 -16.82
C GLY A 428 -12.60 -12.24 -16.23
N HIS A 429 -12.07 -13.36 -16.73
CA HIS A 429 -12.52 -14.72 -16.34
C HIS A 429 -12.18 -15.16 -14.91
N ASN A 430 -11.39 -14.40 -14.12
CA ASN A 430 -11.21 -14.64 -12.68
C ASN A 430 -10.56 -13.46 -11.93
N PRO A 431 -11.33 -12.54 -11.31
CA PRO A 431 -10.78 -11.70 -10.24
C PRO A 431 -11.77 -11.55 -9.09
N LYS A 432 -11.38 -11.87 -7.85
CA LYS A 432 -12.19 -11.67 -6.63
C LYS A 432 -12.79 -10.25 -6.62
N CYS A 433 -14.04 -10.04 -7.06
CA CYS A 433 -14.58 -8.70 -7.31
C CYS A 433 -14.95 -7.90 -6.06
N PHE A 434 -15.11 -8.60 -4.94
CA PHE A 434 -15.41 -8.01 -3.66
C PHE A 434 -14.15 -7.84 -2.83
N GLY A 435 -13.78 -6.60 -2.61
CA GLY A 435 -12.78 -6.24 -1.62
C GLY A 435 -13.34 -6.38 -0.21
N ARG A 436 -12.46 -6.34 0.77
CA ARG A 436 -12.83 -6.12 2.17
C ARG A 436 -12.35 -4.74 2.56
N VAL A 437 -13.21 -3.95 3.21
CA VAL A 437 -12.77 -2.74 3.91
C VAL A 437 -12.06 -3.22 5.18
N GLY A 438 -10.72 -3.18 5.19
CA GLY A 438 -9.92 -3.76 6.29
C GLY A 438 -9.97 -5.29 6.39
N ILE A 439 -9.10 -5.87 7.21
CA ILE A 439 -9.12 -7.31 7.53
C ILE A 439 -10.23 -7.52 8.58
N SER A 440 -11.27 -8.28 8.24
CA SER A 440 -12.37 -8.61 9.18
C SER A 440 -11.86 -9.46 10.34
N GLU A 441 -12.44 -9.31 11.54
CA GLU A 441 -12.09 -10.12 12.72
C GLU A 441 -12.18 -11.63 12.49
N GLU A 442 -13.20 -12.08 11.75
CA GLU A 442 -13.34 -13.50 11.37
C GLU A 442 -12.15 -13.99 10.52
N GLU A 443 -11.50 -13.10 9.76
CA GLU A 443 -10.30 -13.42 9.00
C GLU A 443 -9.05 -13.36 9.86
N THR A 444 -8.98 -12.43 10.82
CA THR A 444 -7.91 -12.42 11.82
C THR A 444 -7.92 -13.72 12.62
N VAL A 445 -9.10 -14.20 13.04
CA VAL A 445 -9.26 -15.50 13.70
C VAL A 445 -8.89 -16.67 12.77
N LYS A 446 -9.26 -16.62 11.48
CA LYS A 446 -8.83 -17.63 10.50
C LYS A 446 -7.33 -17.61 10.25
N GLN A 447 -6.68 -16.44 10.26
CA GLN A 447 -5.23 -16.29 10.12
C GLN A 447 -4.49 -16.79 11.35
N LEU A 448 -4.99 -16.51 12.56
CA LEU A 448 -4.49 -17.09 13.81
C LEU A 448 -4.56 -18.63 13.76
N ARG A 449 -5.70 -19.19 13.36
CA ARG A 449 -5.86 -20.65 13.19
C ARG A 449 -4.83 -21.22 12.21
N ARG A 450 -4.57 -20.54 11.07
CA ARG A 450 -3.57 -20.97 10.08
C ARG A 450 -2.15 -20.89 10.63
N MET A 451 -1.81 -19.85 11.39
CA MET A 451 -0.49 -19.72 12.02
C MET A 451 -0.21 -20.84 13.01
N ILE A 452 -1.20 -21.24 13.80
CA ILE A 452 -1.05 -22.23 14.86
C ILE A 452 -1.14 -23.67 14.31
N ALA A 453 -2.02 -23.93 13.33
CA ALA A 453 -2.35 -25.29 12.91
C ALA A 453 -1.97 -25.66 11.46
N GLY A 454 -1.68 -24.69 10.57
CA GLY A 454 -1.46 -24.89 9.13
C GLY A 454 -2.75 -24.93 8.30
N GLU A 455 -2.64 -25.02 6.96
CA GLU A 455 -3.78 -24.90 6.00
C GLU A 455 -4.81 -26.04 6.03
N GLN A 456 -4.53 -27.17 6.70
CA GLN A 456 -5.34 -28.40 6.62
C GLN A 456 -5.40 -29.12 7.99
N THR A 457 -6.34 -28.78 8.88
CA THR A 457 -6.72 -29.68 10.00
C THR A 457 -8.18 -29.52 10.46
N SER A 458 -8.83 -30.66 10.70
CA SER A 458 -10.14 -30.82 11.35
C SER A 458 -9.99 -30.89 12.88
N PRO A 459 -11.02 -30.53 13.70
CA PRO A 459 -10.89 -30.27 15.15
C PRO A 459 -10.54 -31.46 16.05
N ALA A 460 -10.36 -32.66 15.52
CA ALA A 460 -10.16 -33.86 16.33
C ALA A 460 -8.70 -34.31 16.31
N SER A 461 -7.88 -33.86 17.27
CA SER A 461 -6.78 -34.65 17.86
C SER A 461 -5.96 -33.83 18.86
N THR A 462 -5.42 -34.54 19.86
CA THR A 462 -4.41 -34.14 20.85
C THR A 462 -3.22 -33.34 20.28
N SER A 463 -3.01 -33.38 18.96
CA SER A 463 -2.03 -32.57 18.23
C SER A 463 -2.28 -31.06 18.26
N ILE A 464 -3.53 -30.59 18.40
CA ILE A 464 -3.84 -29.14 18.38
C ILE A 464 -3.44 -28.50 19.71
N ILE A 465 -3.70 -29.17 20.84
CA ILE A 465 -3.36 -28.66 22.17
C ILE A 465 -1.84 -28.45 22.30
N GLY A 466 -1.03 -29.39 21.83
CA GLY A 466 0.43 -29.24 21.85
C GLY A 466 0.95 -28.10 20.94
N LYS A 467 0.28 -27.84 19.80
CA LYS A 467 0.61 -26.70 18.93
C LYS A 467 0.19 -25.36 19.53
N VAL A 468 -0.96 -25.34 20.20
CA VAL A 468 -1.45 -24.16 20.94
C VAL A 468 -0.54 -23.86 22.13
N GLN A 469 -0.15 -24.87 22.91
CA GLN A 469 0.81 -24.69 24.01
C GLN A 469 2.15 -24.11 23.51
N LYS A 470 2.63 -24.56 22.35
CA LYS A 470 3.85 -24.01 21.75
C LYS A 470 3.66 -22.55 21.29
N ALA A 471 2.54 -22.23 20.65
CA ALA A 471 2.23 -20.87 20.24
C ALA A 471 2.05 -19.92 21.43
N LEU A 472 1.46 -20.40 22.53
CA LEU A 472 1.33 -19.64 23.78
C LEU A 472 2.69 -19.35 24.37
N VAL A 473 3.61 -20.32 24.44
CA VAL A 473 5.00 -20.08 24.89
C VAL A 473 5.74 -19.08 23.99
N GLU A 474 5.43 -19.03 22.70
CA GLU A 474 6.02 -18.06 21.76
C GLU A 474 5.43 -16.65 21.90
N TRP A 475 4.22 -16.52 22.45
CA TRP A 475 3.48 -15.25 22.56
C TRP A 475 3.46 -14.68 23.98
N ASP A 476 3.67 -15.53 24.97
CA ASP A 476 3.88 -15.24 26.38
C ASP A 476 5.28 -14.66 26.57
N ALA A 477 5.37 -13.33 26.45
CA ALA A 477 6.62 -12.60 26.47
C ALA A 477 7.19 -12.53 27.88
N ASN A 478 6.32 -12.50 28.90
CA ASN A 478 6.71 -12.43 30.31
C ASN A 478 6.96 -13.81 30.95
N ARG A 479 6.58 -14.90 30.27
CA ARG A 479 6.70 -16.32 30.66
C ARG A 479 5.89 -16.69 31.89
N ASP A 480 4.72 -16.08 32.09
CA ASP A 480 3.83 -16.36 33.22
C ASP A 480 2.87 -17.55 32.99
N GLY A 481 2.89 -18.13 31.78
CA GLY A 481 2.11 -19.30 31.39
C GLY A 481 0.69 -18.96 30.92
N LYS A 482 0.34 -17.68 30.80
CA LYS A 482 -0.93 -17.17 30.26
C LYS A 482 -0.66 -16.08 29.22
N ILE A 483 -1.71 -15.55 28.60
CA ILE A 483 -1.60 -14.42 27.66
C ILE A 483 -2.39 -13.22 28.18
N SER A 484 -1.68 -12.13 28.44
CA SER A 484 -2.27 -10.83 28.80
C SER A 484 -2.92 -10.12 27.60
N GLU A 485 -3.74 -9.09 27.88
CA GLU A 485 -4.34 -8.24 26.84
C GLU A 485 -3.27 -7.59 25.96
N GLU A 486 -2.16 -7.17 26.56
CA GLU A 486 -1.02 -6.53 25.91
C GLU A 486 -0.29 -7.49 24.96
N GLU A 487 -0.07 -8.73 25.39
CA GLU A 487 0.58 -9.78 24.58
C GLU A 487 -0.32 -10.20 23.41
N MET A 488 -1.61 -10.43 23.67
CA MET A 488 -2.57 -10.73 22.61
C MET A 488 -2.68 -9.56 21.62
N THR A 489 -2.70 -8.32 22.11
CA THR A 489 -2.73 -7.12 21.26
C THR A 489 -1.51 -7.05 20.35
N THR A 490 -0.33 -7.40 20.85
CA THR A 490 0.92 -7.42 20.09
C THR A 490 0.86 -8.45 18.96
N VAL A 491 0.37 -9.65 19.24
CA VAL A 491 0.19 -10.71 18.22
C VAL A 491 -0.86 -10.33 17.19
N LEU A 492 -2.02 -9.82 17.63
CA LEU A 492 -3.11 -9.39 16.77
C LEU A 492 -2.70 -8.23 15.85
N LYS A 493 -1.87 -7.31 16.35
CA LYS A 493 -1.27 -6.24 15.55
C LYS A 493 -0.19 -6.75 14.60
N THR A 494 0.53 -7.81 14.94
CA THR A 494 1.48 -8.44 14.01
C THR A 494 0.76 -9.05 12.81
N LEU A 495 -0.41 -9.66 13.05
CA LEU A 495 -1.27 -10.24 12.02
C LEU A 495 -2.04 -9.21 11.22
N ASN A 496 -2.54 -8.18 11.90
CA ASN A 496 -3.20 -7.05 11.30
C ASN A 496 -2.63 -5.76 11.90
N PRO A 497 -1.59 -5.17 11.27
CA PRO A 497 -0.94 -3.94 11.74
C PRO A 497 -1.86 -2.73 11.90
N LYS A 498 -3.12 -2.83 11.44
CA LYS A 498 -4.16 -1.81 11.52
C LYS A 498 -5.24 -2.13 12.56
N MET A 499 -5.06 -3.15 13.41
CA MET A 499 -6.02 -3.50 14.46
C MET A 499 -5.97 -2.47 15.60
N SER A 500 -7.11 -1.79 15.82
CA SER A 500 -7.25 -0.80 16.90
C SER A 500 -7.21 -1.47 18.27
N LEU A 501 -6.80 -0.72 19.30
CA LEU A 501 -6.85 -1.21 20.69
C LEU A 501 -8.27 -1.62 21.12
N GLU A 502 -9.29 -0.95 20.60
CA GLU A 502 -10.69 -1.28 20.89
C GLU A 502 -11.07 -2.65 20.31
N ASN A 503 -10.62 -2.96 19.09
CA ASN A 503 -10.87 -4.26 18.48
C ASN A 503 -10.03 -5.36 19.12
N THR A 504 -8.78 -5.09 19.53
CA THR A 504 -7.99 -6.08 20.28
C THR A 504 -8.62 -6.38 21.63
N ARG A 505 -9.08 -5.35 22.37
CA ARG A 505 -9.87 -5.51 23.61
C ARG A 505 -11.14 -6.32 23.41
N ARG A 506 -11.83 -6.07 22.30
CA ARG A 506 -13.07 -6.80 21.98
C ARG A 506 -12.80 -8.27 21.63
N LEU A 507 -11.67 -8.60 21.03
CA LEU A 507 -11.26 -9.98 20.76
C LEU A 507 -10.74 -10.66 22.02
N PHE A 508 -9.98 -9.94 22.85
CA PHE A 508 -9.52 -10.39 24.15
C PHE A 508 -10.70 -10.74 25.06
N SER A 509 -11.67 -9.84 25.22
CA SER A 509 -12.87 -10.11 26.02
C SER A 509 -13.79 -11.22 25.49
N GLN A 510 -13.62 -11.64 24.23
CA GLN A 510 -14.30 -12.84 23.70
C GLN A 510 -13.55 -14.13 24.01
N ALA A 511 -12.24 -14.04 24.25
CA ALA A 511 -11.38 -15.18 24.56
C ALA A 511 -11.25 -15.40 26.07
N ASP A 512 -11.18 -14.33 26.86
CA ASP A 512 -11.17 -14.33 28.33
C ASP A 512 -12.59 -14.61 28.88
N ILE A 513 -12.92 -15.90 29.03
CA ILE A 513 -14.26 -16.36 29.42
C ILE A 513 -14.47 -16.13 30.91
N ASN A 514 -13.45 -16.40 31.72
CA ASN A 514 -13.51 -16.33 33.17
C ASN A 514 -13.32 -14.88 33.70
N LYS A 515 -12.88 -13.95 32.85
CA LYS A 515 -12.65 -12.53 33.13
C LYS A 515 -11.56 -12.29 34.18
N ASP A 516 -10.55 -13.14 34.21
CA ASP A 516 -9.41 -13.01 35.13
C ASP A 516 -8.33 -12.05 34.60
N GLY A 517 -8.54 -11.48 33.40
CA GLY A 517 -7.61 -10.53 32.78
C GLY A 517 -6.44 -11.20 32.07
N SER A 518 -6.51 -12.51 31.87
CA SER A 518 -5.54 -13.32 31.14
C SER A 518 -6.26 -14.42 30.37
N ILE A 519 -5.65 -14.94 29.29
CA ILE A 519 -6.20 -16.05 28.53
C ILE A 519 -5.35 -17.29 28.79
N ASP A 520 -5.97 -18.34 29.33
CA ASP A 520 -5.33 -19.64 29.49
C ASP A 520 -5.43 -20.54 28.24
N VAL A 521 -4.75 -21.69 28.29
CA VAL A 521 -4.71 -22.65 27.16
C VAL A 521 -6.11 -23.12 26.75
N GLU A 522 -7.00 -23.37 27.71
CA GLU A 522 -8.35 -23.90 27.44
C GLU A 522 -9.24 -22.81 26.84
N GLU A 523 -9.18 -21.60 27.37
CA GLU A 523 -9.87 -20.42 26.85
C GLU A 523 -9.44 -20.10 25.42
N PHE A 524 -8.13 -20.14 25.16
CA PHE A 524 -7.56 -19.88 23.84
C PHE A 524 -7.98 -20.94 22.81
N VAL A 525 -7.98 -22.23 23.20
CA VAL A 525 -8.48 -23.32 22.34
C VAL A 525 -9.97 -23.16 22.06
N ASN A 526 -10.79 -22.83 23.07
CA ASN A 526 -12.23 -22.67 22.90
C ASN A 526 -12.59 -21.47 22.03
N TRP A 527 -11.85 -20.37 22.14
CA TRP A 527 -12.03 -19.19 21.29
C TRP A 527 -11.66 -19.47 19.83
N LEU A 528 -10.53 -20.15 19.59
CA LEU A 528 -10.10 -20.49 18.24
C LEU A 528 -10.83 -21.69 17.66
N TRP A 529 -11.28 -22.66 18.42
CA TRP A 529 -12.04 -23.82 17.93
C TRP A 529 -13.22 -24.09 18.86
N PRO A 530 -14.30 -23.28 18.76
CA PRO A 530 -15.48 -23.49 19.58
C PRO A 530 -16.02 -24.88 19.33
N THR A 531 -15.95 -25.74 20.34
CA THR A 531 -16.57 -27.05 20.28
C THR A 531 -18.08 -26.83 20.37
N ASN A 532 -18.83 -27.28 19.36
CA ASN A 532 -20.29 -27.33 19.45
C ASN A 532 -20.66 -28.33 20.57
N LYS A 533 -20.69 -27.86 21.81
CA LYS A 533 -21.49 -28.49 22.85
C LYS A 533 -22.91 -28.02 22.64
N SER A 534 -23.65 -28.80 21.86
CA SER A 534 -25.10 -28.80 21.92
C SER A 534 -25.53 -29.11 23.34
N SER A 535 -26.21 -28.15 23.96
CA SER A 535 -27.19 -28.38 25.03
C SER A 535 -28.29 -27.36 24.86
#